data_AF-A0A412FS32-F1
#
_entry.id   AF-A0A412FS32-F1
#
_cell.length_a   1.000
_cell.length_b   1.000
_cell.length_c   1.000
_cell.angle_alpha   90.00
_cell.angle_beta   90.00
_cell.angle_gamma   90.00
#
_symmetry.space_group_name_H-M   'P 1'
#
loop_
_entity.id
_entity.type
_entity.pdbx_description
1 polymer ?
#
loop_
_entity_poly.entity_id
_entity_poly.type
_entity_poly.pdbx_seq_one_letter_code
_entity_poly.pdbx_strand_id
1 'polypeptide(L)'
;MEENYYIKTLLEKIESADPKSFSQFAHEHPICFQEKKGNWLFPMMFDFYVNKIHNEYIISLLKELGLYLHNKCKNYEMSEITMIDRSLCIDDSFVDNYVLKVQNAQNDKPKFKDLNSPWRTRGISLALYEIPTFVLNSIIFEFKDTEHPYILADIAGMYMYGQKFEEGLNYLYRSINQLAMFPNRYWNSDYGLAGAANTFRLLLLMCPKNHMELYRKIYSYDYLYLTKLACTTNDEIFQQEAYVNRASIAMDSMARYIIPININPDLLYISDMYYAHYCNELATQISISSGWKYNMKSLTYYQHASIRPNDTGGYVDIEEKTYNEIVSAKHEQAKSIALLFYTGICAEDGKLTSRNIESLFKILQYECRYNYKETRKRVLNFKSYK
;
A
#
# COMPACT_ATOMS: atom_id res chain seq x y z
N MET A 1 24.58 -13.26 -8.10
CA MET A 1 25.85 -13.68 -7.47
C MET A 1 26.84 -12.53 -7.32
N GLU A 2 27.06 -11.68 -8.32
CA GLU A 2 27.97 -10.51 -8.22
C GLU A 2 27.49 -9.38 -7.27
N GLU A 3 26.17 -9.21 -7.13
CA GLU A 3 25.55 -8.21 -6.24
C GLU A 3 25.94 -8.36 -4.77
N ASN A 4 25.70 -9.55 -4.22
CA ASN A 4 26.03 -9.84 -2.83
C ASN A 4 27.54 -9.78 -2.63
N TYR A 5 28.34 -10.03 -3.67
CA TYR A 5 29.79 -9.97 -3.59
C TYR A 5 30.31 -8.53 -3.42
N TYR A 6 29.84 -7.56 -4.21
CA TYR A 6 30.30 -6.17 -4.08
C TYR A 6 29.84 -5.52 -2.77
N ILE A 7 28.58 -5.72 -2.38
CA ILE A 7 28.05 -5.23 -1.09
C ILE A 7 28.84 -5.85 0.07
N LYS A 8 29.04 -7.18 0.04
CA LYS A 8 29.83 -7.87 1.06
C LYS A 8 31.26 -7.35 1.13
N THR A 9 31.92 -7.15 -0.01
CA THR A 9 33.28 -6.61 -0.07
C THR A 9 33.37 -5.21 0.54
N LEU A 10 32.38 -4.35 0.29
CA LEU A 10 32.32 -3.01 0.89
C LEU A 10 32.08 -3.08 2.41
N LEU A 11 31.18 -3.94 2.87
CA LEU A 11 30.93 -4.15 4.30
C LEU A 11 32.18 -4.69 5.02
N GLU A 12 32.89 -5.64 4.42
CA GLU A 12 34.16 -6.16 4.94
C GLU A 12 35.24 -5.07 5.03
N LYS A 13 35.29 -4.13 4.07
CA LYS A 13 36.18 -2.96 4.13
C LYS A 13 35.81 -2.02 5.26
N ILE A 14 34.52 -1.76 5.47
CA ILE A 14 34.03 -0.91 6.57
C ILE A 14 34.36 -1.55 7.92
N GLU A 15 34.09 -2.85 8.08
CA GLU A 15 34.40 -3.62 9.29
C GLU A 15 35.90 -3.63 9.58
N SER A 16 36.73 -3.83 8.54
CA SER A 16 38.20 -3.82 8.69
C SER A 16 38.74 -2.45 9.06
N ALA A 17 38.10 -1.37 8.61
CA ALA A 17 38.52 0.00 8.88
C ALA A 17 38.10 0.52 10.26
N ASP A 18 36.95 0.07 10.79
CA ASP A 18 36.46 0.43 12.12
C ASP A 18 35.69 -0.72 12.78
N PRO A 19 36.40 -1.76 13.26
CA PRO A 19 35.77 -2.97 13.78
C PRO A 19 34.97 -2.71 15.06
N LYS A 20 35.36 -1.72 15.87
CA LYS A 20 34.70 -1.39 17.12
C LYS A 20 33.33 -0.76 16.87
N SER A 21 33.27 0.29 16.04
CA SER A 21 32.00 0.95 15.75
C SER A 21 31.10 0.07 14.89
N PHE A 22 31.66 -0.76 14.00
CA PHE A 22 30.89 -1.73 13.23
C PHE A 22 30.23 -2.78 14.13
N SER A 23 30.98 -3.33 15.10
CA SER A 23 30.43 -4.26 16.10
C SER A 23 29.34 -3.60 16.97
N GLN A 24 29.55 -2.34 17.35
CA GLN A 24 28.54 -1.55 18.06
C GLN A 24 27.26 -1.39 17.23
N PHE A 25 27.39 -1.01 15.95
CA PHE A 25 26.27 -0.91 15.03
C PHE A 25 25.51 -2.25 14.91
N ALA A 26 26.23 -3.35 14.73
CA ALA A 26 25.62 -4.68 14.61
C ALA A 26 24.85 -5.09 15.88
N HIS A 27 25.31 -4.66 17.06
CA HIS A 27 24.63 -4.88 18.32
C HIS A 27 23.40 -3.99 18.52
N GLU A 28 23.49 -2.70 18.12
CA GLU A 28 22.39 -1.74 18.23
C GLU A 28 21.27 -2.00 17.21
N HIS A 29 21.63 -2.48 16.01
CA HIS A 29 20.74 -2.64 14.87
C HIS A 29 20.76 -4.07 14.28
N PRO A 30 20.49 -5.11 15.08
CA PRO A 30 20.56 -6.50 14.61
C PRO A 30 19.54 -6.81 13.50
N ILE A 31 18.46 -6.02 13.42
CA ILE A 31 17.40 -6.17 12.43
C ILE A 31 17.87 -5.91 10.99
N CYS A 32 18.90 -5.07 10.79
CA CYS A 32 19.46 -4.74 9.47
C CYS A 32 20.09 -5.93 8.76
N PHE A 33 20.47 -6.97 9.52
CA PHE A 33 21.13 -8.16 9.01
C PHE A 33 20.16 -9.32 8.76
N GLN A 34 18.87 -9.11 9.02
CA GLN A 34 17.83 -10.09 8.70
C GLN A 34 17.47 -10.01 7.21
N GLU A 35 17.37 -11.16 6.55
CA GLU A 35 17.14 -11.26 5.10
C GLU A 35 15.88 -10.50 4.65
N LYS A 36 14.81 -10.50 5.47
CA LYS A 36 13.54 -9.80 5.18
C LYS A 36 13.56 -8.29 5.46
N LYS A 37 14.55 -7.77 6.20
CA LYS A 37 14.61 -6.36 6.67
C LYS A 37 15.86 -5.61 6.21
N GLY A 38 16.56 -6.12 5.19
CA GLY A 38 17.80 -5.54 4.66
C GLY A 38 17.67 -4.15 4.03
N ASN A 39 16.45 -3.64 3.81
CA ASN A 39 16.23 -2.29 3.29
C ASN A 39 16.71 -1.20 4.26
N TRP A 40 16.84 -1.50 5.56
CA TRP A 40 17.28 -0.55 6.59
C TRP A 40 18.79 -0.49 6.80
N LEU A 41 19.54 -1.46 6.28
CA LEU A 41 21.00 -1.53 6.50
C LEU A 41 21.69 -0.26 6.06
N PHE A 42 21.47 0.18 4.82
CA PHE A 42 22.09 1.38 4.28
C PHE A 42 21.72 2.66 5.06
N PRO A 43 20.43 3.03 5.22
CA PRO A 43 20.09 4.28 5.89
C PRO A 43 20.52 4.31 7.35
N MET A 44 20.41 3.20 8.10
CA MET A 44 20.86 3.17 9.49
C MET A 44 22.38 3.23 9.62
N MET A 45 23.14 2.53 8.76
CA MET A 45 24.59 2.64 8.77
C MET A 45 25.04 4.06 8.42
N PHE A 46 24.41 4.67 7.41
CA PHE A 46 24.72 6.04 7.02
C PHE A 46 24.46 7.02 8.17
N ASP A 47 23.29 6.95 8.81
CA ASP A 47 22.96 7.76 9.98
C ASP A 47 23.94 7.55 11.15
N PHE A 48 24.23 6.29 11.49
CA PHE A 48 25.16 5.93 12.56
C PHE A 48 26.55 6.53 12.35
N TYR A 49 27.11 6.38 11.14
CA TYR A 49 28.46 6.88 10.86
C TYR A 49 28.51 8.39 10.65
N VAL A 50 27.45 9.01 10.12
CA VAL A 50 27.41 10.47 9.90
C VAL A 50 27.13 11.23 11.19
N ASN A 51 26.17 10.77 12.01
CA ASN A 51 25.67 11.53 13.16
C ASN A 51 26.25 11.08 14.52
N LYS A 52 26.75 9.84 14.64
CA LYS A 52 27.37 9.35 15.89
C LYS A 52 28.90 9.28 15.78
N ILE A 53 29.42 8.54 14.81
CA ILE A 53 30.87 8.21 14.76
C ILE A 53 31.71 9.29 14.07
N HIS A 54 31.20 9.92 13.02
CA HIS A 54 31.87 10.96 12.21
C HIS A 54 33.18 10.50 11.53
N ASN A 55 33.22 9.26 11.02
CA ASN A 55 34.39 8.73 10.31
C ASN A 55 34.31 9.03 8.80
N GLU A 56 35.03 10.05 8.34
CA GLU A 56 35.00 10.53 6.94
C GLU A 56 35.36 9.46 5.90
N TYR A 57 36.32 8.57 6.21
CA TYR A 57 36.68 7.48 5.28
C TYR A 57 35.51 6.53 5.09
N ILE A 58 34.87 6.10 6.17
CA ILE A 58 33.70 5.21 6.10
C ILE A 58 32.50 5.92 5.46
N ILE A 59 32.28 7.21 5.77
CA ILE A 59 31.23 8.00 5.13
C ILE A 59 31.44 8.05 3.60
N SER A 60 32.70 8.12 3.13
CA SER A 60 32.99 8.06 1.70
C SER A 60 32.67 6.70 1.07
N LEU A 61 32.99 5.58 1.75
CA LEU A 61 32.61 4.23 1.32
C LEU A 61 31.08 4.03 1.33
N LEU A 62 30.37 4.60 2.30
CA LEU A 62 28.91 4.54 2.35
C LEU A 62 28.30 5.38 1.21
N LYS A 63 28.87 6.54 0.85
CA LYS A 63 28.43 7.29 -0.34
C LYS A 63 28.63 6.49 -1.62
N GLU A 64 29.73 5.76 -1.76
CA GLU A 64 29.98 4.84 -2.89
C GLU A 64 28.92 3.73 -2.92
N LEU A 65 28.64 3.10 -1.78
CA LEU A 65 27.59 2.08 -1.65
C LEU A 65 26.22 2.64 -2.06
N GLY A 66 25.85 3.82 -1.56
CA GLY A 66 24.59 4.48 -1.89
C GLY A 66 24.44 4.74 -3.39
N LEU A 67 25.49 5.26 -4.03
CA LEU A 67 25.50 5.51 -5.48
C LEU A 67 25.39 4.21 -6.29
N TYR A 68 26.08 3.16 -5.86
CA TYR A 68 25.96 1.83 -6.48
C TYR A 68 24.53 1.30 -6.41
N LEU A 69 23.91 1.34 -5.22
CA LEU A 69 22.52 0.90 -5.01
C LEU A 69 21.54 1.69 -5.89
N HIS A 70 21.69 3.02 -5.94
CA HIS A 70 20.85 3.92 -6.74
C HIS A 70 20.93 3.61 -8.24
N ASN A 71 22.15 3.58 -8.79
CA ASN A 71 22.37 3.36 -10.22
C ASN A 71 21.88 1.98 -10.65
N LYS A 72 22.05 0.99 -9.78
CA LYS A 72 21.53 -0.35 -10.04
C LYS A 72 20.01 -0.38 -10.10
N CYS A 73 19.33 0.32 -9.17
CA CYS A 73 17.87 0.44 -9.20
C CYS A 73 17.40 1.02 -10.53
N LYS A 74 18.05 2.07 -11.03
CA LYS A 74 17.71 2.74 -12.29
C LYS A 74 17.90 1.90 -13.56
N ASN A 75 18.63 0.79 -13.49
CA ASN A 75 18.83 -0.09 -14.65
C ASN A 75 17.61 -0.98 -14.93
N TYR A 76 16.63 -1.04 -14.02
CA TYR A 76 15.41 -1.83 -14.22
C TYR A 76 14.34 -1.02 -14.95
N GLU A 77 13.58 -1.69 -15.81
CA GLU A 77 12.44 -1.09 -16.49
C GLU A 77 11.35 -0.69 -15.48
N MET A 78 10.82 0.54 -15.63
CA MET A 78 9.81 1.12 -14.72
C MET A 78 10.26 1.10 -13.25
N SER A 79 11.55 1.23 -12.97
CA SER A 79 12.15 1.10 -11.63
C SER A 79 11.46 1.96 -10.56
N GLU A 80 10.89 3.11 -10.94
CA GLU A 80 10.13 4.00 -10.08
C GLU A 80 8.93 3.30 -9.43
N ILE A 81 8.34 2.33 -10.13
CA ILE A 81 7.17 1.56 -9.72
C ILE A 81 7.56 0.17 -9.22
N THR A 82 8.50 -0.49 -9.89
CA THR A 82 8.78 -1.91 -9.68
C THR A 82 9.87 -2.18 -8.66
N MET A 83 10.64 -1.17 -8.26
CA MET A 83 11.80 -1.33 -7.37
C MET A 83 11.73 -0.40 -6.15
N ILE A 84 12.38 -0.82 -5.08
CA ILE A 84 12.75 0.04 -3.94
C ILE A 84 14.19 0.46 -4.12
N ASP A 85 14.39 1.78 -4.14
CA ASP A 85 15.73 2.32 -4.08
C ASP A 85 16.25 2.26 -2.64
N ARG A 86 17.07 1.25 -2.36
CA ARG A 86 17.67 1.03 -1.03
C ARG A 86 18.58 2.17 -0.58
N SER A 87 19.10 2.97 -1.51
CA SER A 87 19.89 4.16 -1.17
C SER A 87 19.04 5.33 -0.65
N LEU A 88 17.73 5.29 -0.92
CA LEU A 88 16.77 6.34 -0.55
C LEU A 88 15.76 5.86 0.49
N CYS A 89 15.96 4.67 1.06
CA CYS A 89 15.16 4.18 2.18
C CYS A 89 15.35 5.08 3.40
N ILE A 90 14.34 5.09 4.27
CA ILE A 90 14.42 5.74 5.58
C ILE A 90 14.50 4.67 6.67
N ASP A 91 14.99 5.06 7.85
CA ASP A 91 14.76 4.26 9.04
C ASP A 91 13.33 4.49 9.54
N ASP A 92 12.48 3.49 9.33
CA ASP A 92 11.13 3.39 9.89
C ASP A 92 10.95 2.14 10.76
N SER A 93 12.06 1.61 11.31
CA SER A 93 12.05 0.42 12.16
C SER A 93 11.22 0.58 13.44
N PHE A 94 11.05 1.81 13.93
CA PHE A 94 10.19 2.11 15.08
C PHE A 94 8.71 1.75 14.81
N VAL A 95 8.29 1.65 13.54
CA VAL A 95 6.95 1.23 13.15
C VAL A 95 6.71 -0.23 13.51
N ASP A 96 7.74 -1.10 13.53
CA ASP A 96 7.60 -2.49 13.99
C ASP A 96 7.07 -2.55 15.43
N ASN A 97 7.56 -1.68 16.31
CA ASN A 97 7.09 -1.61 17.71
C ASN A 97 5.60 -1.21 17.77
N TYR A 98 5.18 -0.25 16.95
CA TYR A 98 3.77 0.12 16.84
C TYR A 98 2.92 -1.08 16.37
N VAL A 99 3.32 -1.73 15.28
CA VAL A 99 2.61 -2.88 14.69
C VAL A 99 2.47 -4.00 15.71
N LEU A 100 3.55 -4.36 16.41
CA LEU A 100 3.53 -5.40 17.44
C LEU A 100 2.59 -5.05 18.59
N LYS A 101 2.57 -3.79 19.05
CA LYS A 101 1.64 -3.34 20.09
C LYS A 101 0.19 -3.46 19.67
N VAL A 102 -0.13 -3.07 18.43
CA VAL A 102 -1.47 -3.20 17.87
C VAL A 102 -1.88 -4.67 17.77
N GLN A 103 -1.03 -5.52 17.19
CA GLN A 103 -1.30 -6.95 17.01
C GLN A 103 -1.49 -7.67 18.34
N ASN A 104 -0.65 -7.39 19.34
CA ASN A 104 -0.78 -7.99 20.68
C ASN A 104 -2.02 -7.51 21.45
N ALA A 105 -2.62 -6.39 21.04
CA ALA A 105 -3.83 -5.84 21.65
C ALA A 105 -5.12 -6.34 20.97
N GLN A 106 -5.01 -6.99 19.80
CA GLN A 106 -6.15 -7.58 19.11
C GLN A 106 -6.64 -8.83 19.83
N ASN A 107 -7.93 -9.11 19.68
CA ASN A 107 -8.52 -10.35 20.18
C ASN A 107 -8.11 -11.56 19.32
N ASP A 108 -8.02 -12.74 19.92
CA ASP A 108 -7.60 -13.97 19.22
C ASP A 108 -8.56 -14.42 18.11
N LYS A 109 -9.82 -13.96 18.14
CA LYS A 109 -10.88 -14.41 17.23
C LYS A 109 -11.52 -13.22 16.49
N PRO A 110 -11.48 -13.20 15.15
CA PRO A 110 -12.09 -12.13 14.38
C PRO A 110 -13.62 -12.16 14.49
N LYS A 111 -14.24 -10.98 14.51
CA LYS A 111 -15.67 -10.81 14.28
C LYS A 111 -15.94 -10.57 12.80
N PHE A 112 -16.91 -11.28 12.25
CA PHE A 112 -17.27 -11.13 10.84
C PHE A 112 -18.38 -10.09 10.69
N LYS A 113 -18.20 -9.14 9.76
CA LYS A 113 -19.22 -8.18 9.33
C LYS A 113 -19.57 -8.39 7.87
N ASP A 114 -20.85 -8.62 7.60
CA ASP A 114 -21.31 -8.71 6.22
C ASP A 114 -21.31 -7.34 5.56
N LEU A 115 -20.81 -7.27 4.33
CA LEU A 115 -20.79 -6.10 3.47
C LEU A 115 -21.93 -6.16 2.46
N ASN A 116 -22.53 -5.02 2.12
CA ASN A 116 -23.44 -4.92 0.99
C ASN A 116 -22.63 -5.21 -0.26
N SER A 117 -22.96 -6.32 -0.88
CA SER A 117 -22.55 -6.53 -2.25
C SER A 117 -23.46 -5.68 -3.15
N PRO A 118 -22.95 -5.11 -4.26
CA PRO A 118 -23.82 -4.60 -5.33
C PRO A 118 -24.79 -5.69 -5.85
N TRP A 119 -24.61 -6.93 -5.43
CA TRP A 119 -25.22 -8.13 -5.98
C TRP A 119 -25.97 -8.92 -4.90
N ARG A 120 -27.31 -9.07 -5.06
CA ARG A 120 -28.26 -9.62 -4.05
C ARG A 120 -27.98 -11.00 -3.44
N THR A 121 -27.13 -11.85 -4.01
CA THR A 121 -27.00 -13.28 -3.63
C THR A 121 -25.65 -13.68 -3.03
N ARG A 122 -24.74 -12.74 -2.75
CA ARG A 122 -23.50 -13.03 -2.00
C ARG A 122 -23.49 -12.29 -0.66
N GLY A 123 -23.17 -13.05 0.40
CA GLY A 123 -22.57 -12.49 1.61
C GLY A 123 -21.10 -12.24 1.31
N ILE A 124 -20.66 -11.01 1.48
CA ILE A 124 -19.24 -10.70 1.58
C ILE A 124 -19.03 -10.46 3.06
N SER A 125 -18.11 -11.17 3.71
CA SER A 125 -17.82 -10.95 5.13
C SER A 125 -16.40 -10.42 5.31
N LEU A 126 -16.27 -9.35 6.08
CA LEU A 126 -15.01 -8.77 6.50
C LEU A 126 -14.68 -9.28 7.90
N ALA A 127 -13.50 -9.87 8.06
CA ALA A 127 -12.96 -10.20 9.37
C ALA A 127 -12.44 -8.93 10.04
N LEU A 128 -12.91 -8.64 11.26
CA LEU A 128 -12.49 -7.51 12.08
C LEU A 128 -11.95 -8.03 13.40
N TYR A 129 -10.72 -7.65 13.72
CA TYR A 129 -10.13 -7.88 15.02
C TYR A 129 -10.43 -6.68 15.92
N GLU A 130 -10.96 -6.96 17.11
CA GLU A 130 -11.31 -5.92 18.07
C GLU A 130 -10.16 -5.67 19.03
N ILE A 131 -9.94 -4.39 19.34
CA ILE A 131 -9.03 -3.93 20.38
C ILE A 131 -9.87 -3.31 21.50
N PRO A 132 -9.71 -3.71 22.76
CA PRO A 132 -10.41 -3.08 23.88
C PRO A 132 -10.19 -1.56 23.91
N THR A 133 -11.24 -0.77 24.08
CA THR A 133 -11.18 0.70 23.93
C THR A 133 -10.12 1.35 24.82
N PHE A 134 -9.95 0.88 26.05
CA PHE A 134 -8.92 1.41 26.96
C PHE A 134 -7.50 1.18 26.39
N VAL A 135 -7.23 -0.02 25.88
CA VAL A 135 -5.93 -0.38 25.28
C VAL A 135 -5.71 0.40 23.99
N LEU A 136 -6.73 0.48 23.13
CA LEU A 136 -6.68 1.27 21.90
C LEU A 136 -6.34 2.74 22.19
N ASN A 137 -7.00 3.36 23.16
CA ASN A 137 -6.72 4.73 23.55
C ASN A 137 -5.29 4.91 24.10
N SER A 138 -4.76 3.91 24.82
CA SER A 138 -3.38 3.92 25.30
C SER A 138 -2.39 3.90 24.13
N ILE A 139 -2.61 3.02 23.14
CA ILE A 139 -1.77 2.94 21.94
C ILE A 139 -1.86 4.26 21.17
N ILE A 140 -3.06 4.75 20.90
CA ILE A 140 -3.25 6.03 20.20
C ILE A 140 -2.56 7.17 20.95
N PHE A 141 -2.66 7.24 22.28
CA PHE A 141 -2.04 8.31 23.05
C PHE A 141 -0.51 8.28 22.97
N GLU A 142 0.09 7.09 22.93
CA GLU A 142 1.54 6.91 22.78
C GLU A 142 2.03 7.36 21.39
N PHE A 143 1.27 7.08 20.33
CA PHE A 143 1.71 7.29 18.95
C PHE A 143 1.02 8.47 18.23
N LYS A 144 0.13 9.21 18.90
CA LYS A 144 -0.64 10.31 18.28
C LYS A 144 0.24 11.39 17.65
N ASP A 145 1.42 11.64 18.23
CA ASP A 145 2.34 12.70 17.80
C ASP A 145 3.39 12.16 16.79
N THR A 146 3.35 10.87 16.47
CA THR A 146 4.27 10.25 15.51
C THR A 146 3.82 10.58 14.08
N GLU A 147 4.63 11.36 13.37
CA GLU A 147 4.40 11.73 11.97
C GLU A 147 4.92 10.64 11.02
N HIS A 148 4.23 9.49 10.96
CA HIS A 148 4.51 8.44 9.98
C HIS A 148 3.21 7.99 9.28
N PRO A 149 3.17 7.94 7.92
CA PRO A 149 1.96 7.61 7.18
C PRO A 149 1.28 6.31 7.60
N TYR A 150 2.07 5.26 7.88
CA TYR A 150 1.53 3.98 8.36
C TYR A 150 0.71 4.13 9.65
N ILE A 151 1.33 4.72 10.68
CA ILE A 151 0.72 4.89 12.00
C ILE A 151 -0.50 5.81 11.89
N LEU A 152 -0.39 6.91 11.17
CA LEU A 152 -1.48 7.86 10.97
C LEU A 152 -2.66 7.20 10.23
N ALA A 153 -2.39 6.47 9.16
CA ALA A 153 -3.43 5.78 8.37
C ALA A 153 -4.09 4.64 9.16
N ASP A 154 -3.31 3.91 9.96
CA ASP A 154 -3.82 2.80 10.76
C ASP A 154 -4.71 3.31 11.92
N ILE A 155 -4.25 4.34 12.66
CA ILE A 155 -5.09 5.02 13.67
C ILE A 155 -6.35 5.60 13.02
N ALA A 156 -6.23 6.25 11.86
CA ALA A 156 -7.39 6.72 11.12
C ALA A 156 -8.34 5.57 10.79
N GLY A 157 -7.83 4.46 10.26
CA GLY A 157 -8.59 3.25 9.96
C GLY A 157 -9.34 2.73 11.17
N MET A 158 -8.70 2.64 12.33
CA MET A 158 -9.33 2.24 13.60
C MET A 158 -10.51 3.15 13.97
N TYR A 159 -10.36 4.47 13.82
CA TYR A 159 -11.48 5.41 14.01
C TYR A 159 -12.58 5.21 12.96
N MET A 160 -12.23 5.02 11.69
CA MET A 160 -13.20 4.80 10.61
C MET A 160 -14.03 3.53 10.83
N TYR A 161 -13.38 2.39 11.07
CA TYR A 161 -14.06 1.13 11.36
C TYR A 161 -14.81 1.17 12.70
N GLY A 162 -14.34 2.00 13.64
CA GLY A 162 -15.03 2.37 14.88
C GLY A 162 -16.19 3.35 14.71
N GLN A 163 -16.54 3.75 13.48
CA GLN A 163 -17.63 4.69 13.15
C GLN A 163 -17.44 6.13 13.69
N LYS A 164 -16.21 6.48 14.07
CA LYS A 164 -15.78 7.78 14.58
C LYS A 164 -15.05 8.57 13.49
N PHE A 165 -15.78 8.91 12.43
CA PHE A 165 -15.17 9.44 11.20
C PHE A 165 -14.48 10.80 11.42
N GLU A 166 -15.08 11.70 12.19
CA GLU A 166 -14.51 13.04 12.42
C GLU A 166 -13.16 12.97 13.14
N GLU A 167 -13.02 12.07 14.11
CA GLU A 167 -11.79 11.86 14.87
C GLU A 167 -10.67 11.30 13.98
N GLY A 168 -11.01 10.44 13.01
CA GLY A 168 -10.05 9.89 12.05
C GLY A 168 -9.57 10.90 11.01
N LEU A 169 -10.33 11.95 10.70
CA LEU A 169 -9.97 12.92 9.65
C LEU A 169 -8.67 13.66 9.94
N ASN A 170 -8.38 14.01 11.21
CA ASN A 170 -7.15 14.71 11.54
C ASN A 170 -5.89 13.88 11.19
N TYR A 171 -5.94 12.57 11.43
CA TYR A 171 -4.84 11.66 11.10
C TYR A 171 -4.68 11.49 9.59
N LEU A 172 -5.78 11.36 8.84
CA LEU A 172 -5.72 11.34 7.38
C LEU A 172 -5.16 12.64 6.80
N TYR A 173 -5.53 13.80 7.38
CA TYR A 173 -5.03 15.11 6.94
C TYR A 173 -3.51 15.23 7.13
N ARG A 174 -2.99 14.80 8.27
CA ARG A 174 -1.55 14.74 8.53
C ARG A 174 -0.85 13.78 7.58
N SER A 175 -1.42 12.59 7.38
CA SER A 175 -0.86 11.58 6.48
C SER A 175 -0.78 12.07 5.03
N ILE A 176 -1.87 12.59 4.46
CA ILE A 176 -1.87 13.06 3.07
C ILE A 176 -0.90 14.22 2.83
N ASN A 177 -0.71 15.12 3.80
CA ASN A 177 0.25 16.23 3.66
C ASN A 177 1.70 15.74 3.52
N GLN A 178 2.02 14.59 4.13
CA GLN A 178 3.34 13.96 3.96
C GLN A 178 3.49 13.23 2.62
N LEU A 179 2.39 12.77 2.04
CA LEU A 179 2.36 11.88 0.87
C LEU A 179 2.08 12.59 -0.46
N ALA A 180 1.39 13.73 -0.42
CA ALA A 180 1.03 14.52 -1.59
C ALA A 180 2.21 15.29 -2.19
N MET A 181 3.27 15.48 -1.41
CA MET A 181 4.57 15.89 -1.96
C MET A 181 5.18 14.71 -2.71
N PHE A 182 5.64 14.96 -3.92
CA PHE A 182 6.13 13.87 -4.77
C PHE A 182 7.42 14.25 -5.51
N PRO A 183 8.46 13.40 -5.47
CA PRO A 183 8.56 12.19 -4.63
C PRO A 183 8.65 12.55 -3.13
N ASN A 184 7.99 11.78 -2.26
CA ASN A 184 8.16 11.92 -0.80
C ASN A 184 9.17 10.91 -0.25
N ARG A 185 9.66 11.20 0.96
CA ARG A 185 10.62 10.35 1.69
C ARG A 185 10.15 8.92 1.97
N TYR A 186 8.84 8.65 1.89
CA TYR A 186 8.24 7.34 2.18
C TYR A 186 8.10 6.47 0.92
N TRP A 187 8.44 7.00 -0.26
CA TRP A 187 8.33 6.30 -1.54
C TRP A 187 9.15 5.01 -1.60
N ASN A 188 10.24 4.92 -0.84
CA ASN A 188 11.13 3.77 -0.79
C ASN A 188 11.06 3.01 0.54
N SER A 189 9.95 3.06 1.27
CA SER A 189 9.79 2.32 2.52
C SER A 189 8.52 1.47 2.49
N ASP A 190 8.62 0.22 2.94
CA ASP A 190 7.48 -0.73 2.93
C ASP A 190 6.32 -0.20 3.78
N TYR A 191 6.59 0.26 5.00
CA TYR A 191 5.55 0.87 5.86
C TYR A 191 5.04 2.18 5.28
N GLY A 192 5.92 2.98 4.67
CA GLY A 192 5.58 4.20 3.96
C GLY A 192 4.56 3.96 2.85
N LEU A 193 4.82 2.97 1.99
CA LEU A 193 3.94 2.56 0.90
C LEU A 193 2.62 1.98 1.41
N ALA A 194 2.65 1.11 2.43
CA ALA A 194 1.43 0.55 3.04
C ALA A 194 0.57 1.65 3.68
N GLY A 195 1.19 2.58 4.41
CA GLY A 195 0.52 3.76 4.97
C GLY A 195 -0.08 4.67 3.91
N ALA A 196 0.63 4.86 2.79
CA ALA A 196 0.14 5.64 1.67
C ALA A 196 -1.07 4.98 0.98
N ALA A 197 -0.97 3.69 0.67
CA ALA A 197 -2.06 2.91 0.11
C ALA A 197 -3.30 3.01 1.01
N ASN A 198 -3.16 2.79 2.32
CA ASN A 198 -4.28 2.90 3.27
C ASN A 198 -4.85 4.31 3.36
N THR A 199 -4.00 5.34 3.35
CA THR A 199 -4.45 6.74 3.37
C THR A 199 -5.30 7.07 2.16
N PHE A 200 -4.80 6.82 0.95
CA PHE A 200 -5.52 7.13 -0.27
C PHE A 200 -6.74 6.24 -0.46
N ARG A 201 -6.68 4.97 -0.03
CA ARG A 201 -7.83 4.07 -0.03
C ARG A 201 -8.98 4.59 0.82
N LEU A 202 -8.70 4.99 2.07
CA LEU A 202 -9.72 5.56 2.96
C LEU A 202 -10.27 6.86 2.39
N LEU A 203 -9.42 7.74 1.88
CA LEU A 203 -9.85 8.99 1.25
C LEU A 203 -10.71 8.74 0.01
N LEU A 204 -10.38 7.75 -0.81
CA LEU A 204 -11.15 7.39 -2.01
C LEU A 204 -12.54 6.88 -1.65
N LEU A 205 -12.64 6.05 -0.61
CA LEU A 205 -13.92 5.56 -0.09
C LEU A 205 -14.77 6.68 0.52
N MET A 206 -14.14 7.64 1.19
CA MET A 206 -14.85 8.77 1.81
C MET A 206 -15.31 9.82 0.78
N CYS A 207 -14.48 10.07 -0.24
CA CYS A 207 -14.68 11.13 -1.23
C CYS A 207 -15.97 10.91 -2.05
N PRO A 208 -16.92 11.87 -2.04
CA PRO A 208 -18.11 11.78 -2.87
C PRO A 208 -17.77 11.84 -4.36
N LYS A 209 -18.36 10.94 -5.16
CA LYS A 209 -18.04 10.77 -6.59
C LYS A 209 -18.42 11.97 -7.47
N ASN A 210 -19.30 12.85 -7.01
CA ASN A 210 -19.65 14.08 -7.73
C ASN A 210 -18.50 15.10 -7.75
N HIS A 211 -17.49 14.97 -6.88
CA HIS A 211 -16.26 15.76 -6.93
C HIS A 211 -15.20 15.12 -7.83
N MET A 212 -15.52 15.04 -9.12
CA MET A 212 -14.77 14.29 -10.15
C MET A 212 -13.26 14.54 -10.16
N GLU A 213 -12.83 15.80 -10.11
CA GLU A 213 -11.41 16.15 -10.20
C GLU A 213 -10.62 15.61 -8.99
N LEU A 214 -11.13 15.83 -7.78
CA LEU A 214 -10.51 15.33 -6.54
C LEU A 214 -10.54 13.80 -6.52
N TYR A 215 -11.67 13.21 -6.88
CA TYR A 215 -11.83 11.76 -6.93
C TYR A 215 -10.82 11.12 -7.90
N ARG A 216 -10.65 11.70 -9.10
CA ARG A 216 -9.66 11.25 -10.09
C ARG A 216 -8.24 11.32 -9.54
N LYS A 217 -7.87 12.44 -8.91
CA LYS A 217 -6.54 12.59 -8.30
C LYS A 217 -6.31 11.54 -7.22
N ILE A 218 -7.23 11.40 -6.25
CA ILE A 218 -7.10 10.40 -5.18
C ILE A 218 -7.03 8.99 -5.75
N TYR A 219 -7.84 8.66 -6.77
CA TYR A 219 -7.79 7.37 -7.46
C TYR A 219 -6.42 7.11 -8.07
N SER A 220 -5.83 8.09 -8.76
CA SER A 220 -4.49 7.94 -9.36
C SER A 220 -3.43 7.65 -8.30
N TYR A 221 -3.48 8.33 -7.15
CA TYR A 221 -2.58 8.07 -6.02
C TYR A 221 -2.82 6.68 -5.41
N ASP A 222 -4.07 6.30 -5.14
CA ASP A 222 -4.41 4.97 -4.59
C ASP A 222 -3.90 3.85 -5.52
N TYR A 223 -4.22 3.94 -6.81
CA TYR A 223 -3.77 2.99 -7.82
C TYR A 223 -2.23 2.91 -7.90
N LEU A 224 -1.56 4.05 -7.86
CA LEU A 224 -0.10 4.15 -7.91
C LEU A 224 0.56 3.45 -6.72
N TYR A 225 0.14 3.79 -5.50
CA TYR A 225 0.72 3.21 -4.28
C TYR A 225 0.41 1.72 -4.14
N LEU A 226 -0.83 1.30 -4.45
CA LEU A 226 -1.19 -0.12 -4.47
C LEU A 226 -0.33 -0.90 -5.48
N THR A 227 -0.10 -0.32 -6.66
CA THR A 227 0.72 -0.99 -7.68
C THR A 227 2.18 -1.11 -7.26
N LYS A 228 2.77 -0.03 -6.73
CA LYS A 228 4.15 -0.09 -6.23
C LYS A 228 4.27 -1.09 -5.08
N LEU A 229 3.40 -1.00 -4.07
CA LEU A 229 3.37 -1.91 -2.93
C LEU A 229 3.30 -3.38 -3.39
N ALA A 230 2.40 -3.72 -4.31
CA ALA A 230 2.27 -5.07 -4.87
C ALA A 230 3.55 -5.57 -5.57
N CYS A 231 4.31 -4.67 -6.20
CA CYS A 231 5.53 -5.03 -6.91
C CYS A 231 6.75 -5.13 -6.00
N THR A 232 6.80 -4.33 -4.94
CA THR A 232 8.05 -4.09 -4.21
C THR A 232 8.13 -4.71 -2.83
N THR A 233 7.00 -4.94 -2.17
CA THR A 233 7.03 -5.31 -0.76
C THR A 233 7.41 -6.77 -0.55
N ASN A 234 8.17 -7.02 0.52
CA ASN A 234 8.47 -8.37 1.00
C ASN A 234 7.45 -8.87 2.02
N ASP A 235 6.52 -8.01 2.46
CA ASP A 235 5.45 -8.41 3.37
C ASP A 235 4.32 -9.08 2.57
N GLU A 236 4.12 -10.37 2.84
CA GLU A 236 3.17 -11.21 2.12
C GLU A 236 1.73 -10.73 2.25
N ILE A 237 1.36 -10.13 3.39
CA ILE A 237 0.03 -9.58 3.66
C ILE A 237 -0.16 -8.30 2.86
N PHE A 238 0.79 -7.35 2.96
CA PHE A 238 0.71 -6.09 2.22
C PHE A 238 0.63 -6.33 0.71
N GLN A 239 1.39 -7.29 0.19
CA GLN A 239 1.36 -7.64 -1.22
C GLN A 239 -0.04 -8.14 -1.64
N GLN A 240 -0.62 -9.05 -0.87
CA GLN A 240 -1.96 -9.56 -1.15
C GLN A 240 -3.01 -8.44 -1.08
N GLU A 241 -3.00 -7.65 -0.01
CA GLU A 241 -3.94 -6.56 0.21
C GLU A 241 -3.87 -5.53 -0.93
N ALA A 242 -2.66 -5.26 -1.44
CA ALA A 242 -2.46 -4.37 -2.56
C ALA A 242 -3.22 -4.83 -3.82
N TYR A 243 -3.14 -6.13 -4.16
CA TYR A 243 -3.91 -6.70 -5.28
C TYR A 243 -5.41 -6.69 -5.02
N VAL A 244 -5.86 -7.06 -3.81
CA VAL A 244 -7.29 -7.05 -3.47
C VAL A 244 -7.88 -5.65 -3.57
N ASN A 245 -7.17 -4.64 -3.06
CA ASN A 245 -7.62 -3.25 -3.12
C ASN A 245 -7.54 -2.69 -4.55
N ARG A 246 -6.51 -3.04 -5.34
CA ARG A 246 -6.41 -2.60 -6.74
C ARG A 246 -7.53 -3.20 -7.61
N ALA A 247 -7.88 -4.45 -7.38
CA ALA A 247 -9.05 -5.07 -8.00
C ALA A 247 -10.35 -4.34 -7.61
N SER A 248 -10.49 -3.90 -6.35
CA SER A 248 -11.67 -3.15 -5.91
C SER A 248 -11.81 -1.81 -6.63
N ILE A 249 -10.71 -1.10 -6.91
CA ILE A 249 -10.78 0.18 -7.63
C ILE A 249 -11.01 -0.04 -9.13
N ALA A 250 -10.48 -1.12 -9.72
CA ALA A 250 -10.74 -1.48 -11.12
C ALA A 250 -12.23 -1.78 -11.39
N MET A 251 -12.92 -2.33 -10.39
CA MET A 251 -14.37 -2.57 -10.42
C MET A 251 -15.23 -1.33 -10.14
N ASP A 252 -14.62 -0.21 -9.74
CA ASP A 252 -15.37 1.01 -9.50
C ASP A 252 -15.93 1.57 -10.81
N SER A 253 -17.18 2.06 -10.79
CA SER A 253 -17.80 2.70 -11.96
C SER A 253 -16.97 3.84 -12.56
N MET A 254 -16.15 4.49 -11.73
CA MET A 254 -15.27 5.59 -12.14
C MET A 254 -14.01 5.13 -12.86
N ALA A 255 -13.62 3.85 -12.74
CA ALA A 255 -12.41 3.31 -13.35
C ALA A 255 -12.41 3.52 -14.86
N ARG A 256 -13.57 3.37 -15.53
CA ARG A 256 -13.74 3.57 -16.98
C ARG A 256 -13.45 5.00 -17.46
N TYR A 257 -13.47 5.97 -16.55
CA TYR A 257 -13.20 7.38 -16.86
C TYR A 257 -11.79 7.84 -16.45
N ILE A 258 -11.11 7.05 -15.60
CA ILE A 258 -9.82 7.44 -15.01
C ILE A 258 -8.68 6.61 -15.61
N ILE A 259 -8.90 5.31 -15.78
CA ILE A 259 -8.00 4.42 -16.51
C ILE A 259 -8.02 4.81 -18.00
N PRO A 260 -6.87 4.76 -18.72
CA PRO A 260 -6.82 5.06 -20.15
C PRO A 260 -7.90 4.33 -20.95
N ILE A 261 -8.54 5.06 -21.87
CA ILE A 261 -9.78 4.61 -22.55
C ILE A 261 -9.65 3.31 -23.35
N ASN A 262 -8.43 2.98 -23.79
CA ASN A 262 -8.11 1.77 -24.53
C ASN A 262 -7.88 0.54 -23.62
N ILE A 263 -8.00 0.71 -22.31
CA ILE A 263 -7.78 -0.34 -21.34
C ILE A 263 -9.11 -0.67 -20.67
N ASN A 264 -9.54 -1.91 -20.84
CA ASN A 264 -10.71 -2.43 -20.14
C ASN A 264 -10.38 -2.73 -18.66
N PRO A 265 -10.98 -2.02 -17.68
CA PRO A 265 -10.75 -2.24 -16.25
C PRO A 265 -11.15 -3.64 -15.77
N ASP A 266 -12.11 -4.28 -16.44
CA ASP A 266 -12.56 -5.62 -16.10
C ASP A 266 -11.44 -6.66 -16.26
N LEU A 267 -10.56 -6.49 -17.26
CA LEU A 267 -9.41 -7.37 -17.46
C LEU A 267 -8.30 -7.13 -16.42
N LEU A 268 -8.18 -5.91 -15.90
CA LEU A 268 -7.30 -5.61 -14.76
C LEU A 268 -7.81 -6.29 -13.49
N TYR A 269 -9.13 -6.25 -13.25
CA TYR A 269 -9.76 -6.97 -12.14
C TYR A 269 -9.49 -8.48 -12.19
N ILE A 270 -9.61 -9.10 -13.38
CA ILE A 270 -9.30 -10.52 -13.58
C ILE A 270 -7.86 -10.82 -13.15
N SER A 271 -6.90 -10.04 -13.65
CA SER A 271 -5.48 -10.20 -13.28
C SER A 271 -5.27 -10.03 -11.77
N ASP A 272 -5.76 -8.95 -11.18
CA ASP A 272 -5.52 -8.66 -9.77
C ASP A 272 -6.13 -9.71 -8.84
N MET A 273 -7.30 -10.26 -9.16
CA MET A 273 -7.88 -11.36 -8.40
C MET A 273 -7.08 -12.67 -8.52
N TYR A 274 -6.41 -12.91 -9.65
CA TYR A 274 -5.49 -14.04 -9.79
C TYR A 274 -4.27 -13.85 -8.87
N TYR A 275 -3.62 -12.70 -8.94
CA TYR A 275 -2.43 -12.42 -8.11
C TYR A 275 -2.78 -12.31 -6.62
N ALA A 276 -3.95 -11.80 -6.25
CA ALA A 276 -4.43 -11.82 -4.86
C ALA A 276 -4.58 -13.25 -4.28
N HIS A 277 -4.62 -14.27 -5.13
CA HIS A 277 -4.59 -15.67 -4.72
C HIS A 277 -3.17 -16.25 -4.75
N TYR A 278 -2.41 -15.96 -5.81
CA TYR A 278 -1.15 -16.66 -6.13
C TYR A 278 0.14 -15.85 -5.89
N CYS A 279 0.07 -14.61 -5.38
CA CYS A 279 1.27 -13.78 -5.22
C CYS A 279 2.28 -14.35 -4.20
N ASN A 280 1.80 -15.09 -3.20
CA ASN A 280 2.62 -15.80 -2.21
C ASN A 280 1.82 -16.92 -1.54
N GLU A 281 2.50 -17.74 -0.72
CA GLU A 281 1.91 -18.91 -0.06
C GLU A 281 0.84 -18.52 0.95
N LEU A 282 1.09 -17.48 1.76
CA LEU A 282 0.11 -16.95 2.72
C LEU A 282 -1.15 -16.44 2.02
N ALA A 283 -1.02 -15.77 0.88
CA ALA A 283 -2.15 -15.26 0.09
C ALA A 283 -3.07 -16.40 -0.37
N THR A 284 -2.50 -17.53 -0.78
CA THR A 284 -3.26 -18.75 -1.14
C THR A 284 -4.03 -19.25 0.08
N GLN A 285 -3.37 -19.35 1.24
CA GLN A 285 -4.00 -19.79 2.50
C GLN A 285 -5.13 -18.84 2.93
N ILE A 286 -4.90 -17.52 2.92
CA ILE A 286 -5.90 -16.50 3.24
C ILE A 286 -7.08 -16.59 2.26
N SER A 287 -6.82 -16.75 0.96
CA SER A 287 -7.87 -16.81 -0.05
C SER A 287 -8.80 -18.02 0.14
N ILE A 288 -8.24 -19.15 0.54
CA ILE A 288 -9.00 -20.38 0.83
C ILE A 288 -9.75 -20.26 2.15
N SER A 289 -9.05 -19.88 3.23
CA SER A 289 -9.59 -19.84 4.60
C SER A 289 -10.66 -18.76 4.80
N SER A 290 -10.50 -17.60 4.17
CA SER A 290 -11.48 -16.51 4.23
C SER A 290 -12.77 -16.81 3.46
N GLY A 291 -12.78 -17.86 2.62
CA GLY A 291 -13.89 -18.18 1.72
C GLY A 291 -14.03 -17.21 0.54
N TRP A 292 -13.13 -16.23 0.38
CA TRP A 292 -13.18 -15.25 -0.71
C TRP A 292 -12.83 -15.86 -2.07
N LYS A 293 -12.02 -16.93 -2.10
CA LYS A 293 -11.65 -17.71 -3.30
C LYS A 293 -11.34 -16.81 -4.50
N TYR A 294 -10.32 -15.96 -4.37
CA TYR A 294 -10.00 -14.90 -5.33
C TYR A 294 -9.76 -15.43 -6.75
N ASN A 295 -9.03 -16.55 -6.90
CA ASN A 295 -8.88 -17.21 -8.21
C ASN A 295 -10.22 -17.59 -8.86
N MET A 296 -11.16 -18.16 -8.08
CA MET A 296 -12.50 -18.48 -8.61
C MET A 296 -13.25 -17.23 -9.06
N LYS A 297 -13.08 -16.09 -8.38
CA LYS A 297 -13.66 -14.81 -8.83
C LYS A 297 -13.04 -14.35 -10.13
N SER A 298 -11.72 -14.46 -10.27
CA SER A 298 -11.01 -14.16 -11.51
C SER A 298 -11.54 -15.00 -12.69
N LEU A 299 -11.56 -16.33 -12.53
CA LEU A 299 -12.06 -17.27 -13.56
C LEU A 299 -13.53 -17.05 -13.90
N THR A 300 -14.38 -16.85 -12.89
CA THR A 300 -15.81 -16.58 -13.13
C THR A 300 -15.98 -15.31 -13.96
N TYR A 301 -15.23 -14.25 -13.64
CA TYR A 301 -15.31 -12.99 -14.38
C TYR A 301 -14.79 -13.13 -15.81
N TYR A 302 -13.74 -13.90 -16.02
CA TYR A 302 -13.26 -14.24 -17.37
C TYR A 302 -14.31 -14.99 -18.18
N GLN A 303 -14.96 -16.00 -17.60
CA GLN A 303 -15.93 -16.85 -18.30
C GLN A 303 -17.27 -16.16 -18.57
N HIS A 304 -17.65 -15.18 -17.75
CA HIS A 304 -19.02 -14.67 -17.75
C HIS A 304 -19.12 -13.14 -17.80
N ALA A 305 -18.00 -12.42 -17.95
CA ALA A 305 -17.89 -10.97 -17.81
C ALA A 305 -18.60 -10.43 -16.54
N SER A 306 -18.61 -11.28 -15.51
CA SER A 306 -19.41 -11.09 -14.31
C SER A 306 -18.84 -11.94 -13.19
N ILE A 307 -18.93 -11.47 -11.96
CA ILE A 307 -18.55 -12.27 -10.79
C ILE A 307 -19.49 -13.48 -10.53
N ARG A 308 -20.46 -13.72 -11.42
CA ARG A 308 -21.39 -14.87 -11.39
C ARG A 308 -21.48 -15.54 -12.76
N PRO A 309 -21.63 -16.88 -12.78
CA PRO A 309 -22.05 -17.59 -13.97
C PRO A 309 -23.35 -17.02 -14.54
N ASN A 310 -23.36 -16.84 -15.84
CA ASN A 310 -24.51 -16.44 -16.63
C ASN A 310 -24.38 -17.01 -18.05
N ASP A 311 -25.45 -16.90 -18.81
CA ASP A 311 -25.55 -17.46 -20.16
C ASP A 311 -25.21 -16.43 -21.25
N THR A 312 -24.67 -15.25 -20.88
CA THR A 312 -24.33 -14.19 -21.84
C THR A 312 -22.91 -14.31 -22.40
N GLY A 313 -22.16 -15.33 -21.98
CA GLY A 313 -20.74 -15.48 -22.28
C GLY A 313 -19.87 -14.49 -21.51
N GLY A 314 -18.59 -14.47 -21.82
CA GLY A 314 -17.63 -13.59 -21.16
C GLY A 314 -16.41 -13.25 -22.01
N TYR A 315 -15.34 -12.82 -21.35
CA TYR A 315 -14.05 -12.56 -21.99
C TYR A 315 -13.46 -13.79 -22.67
N VAL A 316 -13.84 -15.00 -22.23
CA VAL A 316 -13.51 -16.25 -22.93
C VAL A 316 -14.03 -16.30 -24.37
N ASP A 317 -15.13 -15.61 -24.67
CA ASP A 317 -15.78 -15.63 -25.99
C ASP A 317 -15.39 -14.43 -26.87
N ILE A 318 -14.91 -13.34 -26.26
CA ILE A 318 -14.62 -12.08 -26.96
C ILE A 318 -13.14 -11.70 -27.04
N GLU A 319 -12.29 -12.28 -26.18
CA GLU A 319 -10.84 -12.09 -26.25
C GLU A 319 -10.21 -13.26 -27.01
N GLU A 320 -9.32 -12.95 -27.97
CA GLU A 320 -8.55 -13.98 -28.69
C GLU A 320 -7.44 -14.60 -27.81
N LYS A 321 -7.15 -13.97 -26.66
CA LYS A 321 -6.11 -14.39 -25.72
C LYS A 321 -6.66 -15.40 -24.72
N THR A 322 -5.83 -16.37 -24.37
CA THR A 322 -6.10 -17.29 -23.27
C THR A 322 -6.14 -16.55 -21.93
N TYR A 323 -6.79 -17.18 -20.93
CA TYR A 323 -6.85 -16.64 -19.57
C TYR A 323 -5.48 -16.24 -19.02
N ASN A 324 -4.46 -17.10 -19.15
CA ASN A 324 -3.12 -16.83 -18.63
C ASN A 324 -2.43 -15.68 -19.38
N GLU A 325 -2.60 -15.58 -20.70
CA GLU A 325 -2.06 -14.47 -21.48
C GLU A 325 -2.71 -13.13 -21.07
N ILE A 326 -4.01 -13.12 -20.78
CA ILE A 326 -4.70 -11.94 -20.25
C ILE A 326 -4.14 -11.58 -18.87
N VAL A 327 -4.07 -12.54 -17.95
CA VAL A 327 -3.56 -12.31 -16.58
C VAL A 327 -2.16 -11.71 -16.62
N SER A 328 -1.22 -12.32 -17.36
CA SER A 328 0.15 -11.80 -17.45
C SER A 328 0.23 -10.45 -18.15
N ALA A 329 -0.46 -10.27 -19.28
CA ALA A 329 -0.43 -9.00 -20.00
C ALA A 329 -1.04 -7.84 -19.19
N LYS A 330 -2.09 -8.12 -18.42
CA LYS A 330 -2.76 -7.11 -17.60
C LYS A 330 -2.00 -6.78 -16.32
N HIS A 331 -1.21 -7.73 -15.80
CA HIS A 331 -0.27 -7.45 -14.71
C HIS A 331 0.81 -6.45 -15.14
N GLU A 332 1.40 -6.62 -16.33
CA GLU A 332 2.34 -5.64 -16.88
C GLU A 332 1.66 -4.31 -17.22
N GLN A 333 0.48 -4.34 -17.82
CA GLN A 333 -0.29 -3.13 -18.12
C GLN A 333 -0.64 -2.33 -16.86
N ALA A 334 -0.87 -3.00 -15.72
CA ALA A 334 -1.11 -2.32 -14.46
C ALA A 334 0.10 -1.49 -14.01
N LYS A 335 1.32 -1.99 -14.22
CA LYS A 335 2.58 -1.26 -13.96
C LYS A 335 2.71 -0.05 -14.88
N SER A 336 2.39 -0.20 -16.16
CA SER A 336 2.41 0.91 -17.12
C SER A 336 1.40 2.02 -16.76
N ILE A 337 0.19 1.67 -16.29
CA ILE A 337 -0.78 2.65 -15.79
C ILE A 337 -0.26 3.39 -14.57
N ALA A 338 0.35 2.66 -13.62
CA ALA A 338 0.95 3.29 -12.45
C ALA A 338 2.08 4.24 -12.85
N LEU A 339 2.94 3.85 -13.79
CA LEU A 339 3.98 4.74 -14.32
C LEU A 339 3.38 5.99 -14.99
N LEU A 340 2.28 5.85 -15.74
CA LEU A 340 1.58 7.00 -16.32
C LEU A 340 1.06 7.97 -15.24
N PHE A 341 0.48 7.44 -14.16
CA PHE A 341 0.04 8.28 -13.04
C PHE A 341 1.22 8.93 -12.31
N TYR A 342 2.30 8.19 -12.08
CA TYR A 342 3.54 8.71 -11.50
C TYR A 342 4.09 9.88 -12.31
N THR A 343 4.25 9.71 -13.62
CA THR A 343 4.80 10.77 -14.49
C THR A 343 3.88 11.98 -14.55
N GLY A 344 2.55 11.78 -14.61
CA GLY A 344 1.57 12.87 -14.53
C GLY A 344 1.60 13.63 -13.21
N ILE A 345 1.82 12.95 -12.07
CA ILE A 345 1.98 13.58 -10.77
C ILE A 345 3.28 14.40 -10.71
N CYS A 346 4.39 13.84 -11.20
CA CYS A 346 5.67 14.54 -11.29
C CYS A 346 5.61 15.78 -12.20
N ALA A 347 4.81 15.73 -13.26
CA ALA A 347 4.56 16.84 -14.18
C ALA A 347 3.49 17.84 -13.70
N GLU A 348 3.02 17.71 -12.45
CA GLU A 348 1.99 18.53 -11.81
C GLU A 348 0.55 18.43 -12.37
N ASP A 349 0.33 17.76 -13.50
CA ASP A 349 -0.98 17.52 -14.12
C ASP A 349 -1.90 16.62 -13.27
N GLY A 350 -1.31 15.72 -12.47
CA GLY A 350 -2.03 14.81 -11.55
C GLY A 350 -1.90 15.14 -10.07
N LYS A 351 -1.17 16.21 -9.72
CA LYS A 351 -0.71 16.45 -8.35
C LYS A 351 -1.82 16.96 -7.43
N LEU A 352 -1.83 16.45 -6.19
CA LEU A 352 -2.70 16.97 -5.13
C LEU A 352 -2.03 18.20 -4.51
N THR A 353 -2.57 19.37 -4.79
CA THR A 353 -2.08 20.64 -4.20
C THR A 353 -2.62 20.84 -2.79
N SER A 354 -2.00 21.72 -2.00
CA SER A 354 -2.52 22.11 -0.68
C SER A 354 -3.97 22.60 -0.75
N ARG A 355 -4.35 23.33 -1.80
CA ARG A 355 -5.74 23.76 -2.04
C ARG A 355 -6.67 22.57 -2.29
N ASN A 356 -6.23 21.56 -3.04
CA ASN A 356 -7.01 20.35 -3.25
C ASN A 356 -7.22 19.60 -1.94
N ILE A 357 -6.19 19.48 -1.11
CA ILE A 357 -6.27 18.83 0.21
C ILE A 357 -7.22 19.60 1.13
N GLU A 358 -7.07 20.92 1.26
CA GLU A 358 -7.98 21.73 2.07
C GLU A 358 -9.44 21.62 1.61
N SER A 359 -9.67 21.65 0.30
CA SER A 359 -11.01 21.48 -0.29
C SER A 359 -11.58 20.10 0.02
N LEU A 360 -10.78 19.04 -0.15
CA LEU A 360 -11.16 17.67 0.19
C LEU A 360 -11.60 17.57 1.66
N PHE A 361 -10.80 18.08 2.59
CA PHE A 361 -11.12 17.94 4.01
C PHE A 361 -12.31 18.79 4.45
N LYS A 362 -12.56 19.94 3.82
CA LYS A 362 -13.82 20.68 4.00
C LYS A 362 -15.03 19.86 3.55
N ILE A 363 -14.93 19.20 2.39
CA ILE A 363 -15.99 18.30 1.88
C ILE A 363 -16.18 17.12 2.84
N LEU A 364 -15.11 16.47 3.28
CA LEU A 364 -15.20 15.31 4.17
C LEU A 364 -15.77 15.66 5.53
N GLN A 365 -15.40 16.81 6.12
CA GLN A 365 -16.00 17.31 7.37
C GLN A 365 -17.50 17.57 7.20
N TYR A 366 -17.91 18.19 6.09
CA TYR A 366 -19.32 18.40 5.78
C TYR A 366 -20.07 17.06 5.64
N GLU A 367 -19.50 16.10 4.90
CA GLU A 367 -20.08 14.78 4.71
C GLU A 367 -20.20 13.98 6.01
N CYS A 368 -19.25 14.12 6.94
CA CYS A 368 -19.32 13.48 8.26
C CYS A 368 -20.43 14.08 9.12
N ARG A 369 -20.64 15.40 9.07
CA ARG A 369 -21.64 16.11 9.88
C ARG A 369 -23.06 15.95 9.35
N TYR A 370 -23.24 16.11 8.05
CA TYR A 370 -24.56 16.27 7.44
C TYR A 370 -25.00 15.07 6.62
N ASN A 371 -24.05 14.29 6.06
CA ASN A 371 -24.33 13.13 5.21
C ASN A 371 -23.76 11.82 5.79
N TYR A 372 -23.71 11.73 7.13
CA TYR A 372 -23.07 10.63 7.86
C TYR A 372 -23.47 9.24 7.36
N LYS A 373 -24.77 9.03 7.08
CA LYS A 373 -25.29 7.72 6.61
C LYS A 373 -24.70 7.31 5.27
N GLU A 374 -24.56 8.25 4.33
CA GLU A 374 -23.96 7.97 3.03
C GLU A 374 -22.45 7.78 3.15
N THR A 375 -21.77 8.60 3.96
CA THR A 375 -20.34 8.39 4.30
C THR A 375 -20.11 7.00 4.86
N ARG A 376 -20.90 6.60 5.86
CA ARG A 376 -20.85 5.26 6.48
C ARG A 376 -21.06 4.16 5.46
N LYS A 377 -22.02 4.33 4.55
CA LYS A 377 -22.32 3.36 3.50
C LYS A 377 -21.17 3.22 2.51
N ARG A 378 -20.52 4.32 2.12
CA ARG A 378 -19.36 4.28 1.23
C ARG A 378 -18.12 3.66 1.88
N VAL A 379 -17.82 4.04 3.12
CA VAL A 379 -16.60 3.60 3.84
C VAL A 379 -16.70 2.17 4.36
N LEU A 380 -17.75 1.85 5.12
CA LEU A 380 -17.87 0.55 5.79
C LEU A 380 -18.63 -0.45 4.94
N ASN A 381 -19.60 0.04 4.19
CA ASN A 381 -20.45 -0.78 3.34
C ASN A 381 -21.10 -1.97 4.08
N PHE A 382 -21.34 -1.91 5.39
CA PHE A 382 -21.94 -3.03 6.15
C PHE A 382 -23.42 -3.26 5.78
N LYS A 383 -23.84 -4.52 5.69
CA LYS A 383 -25.26 -4.90 5.62
C LYS A 383 -25.95 -4.49 6.90
N SER A 384 -27.08 -3.80 6.79
CA SER A 384 -28.00 -3.59 7.91
C SER A 384 -29.02 -4.72 7.93
N TYR A 385 -28.92 -5.62 8.92
CA TYR A 385 -30.01 -6.54 9.24
C TYR A 385 -31.08 -5.74 9.98
N LYS A 386 -32.30 -5.68 9.43
CA LYS A 386 -33.44 -5.03 10.07
C LYS A 386 -34.05 -5.95 11.12
#